data_AF-A0A0F9YK23-F1
#
_entry.id   AF-A0A0F9YK23-F1
#
_cell.length_a   1.000
_cell.length_b   1.000
_cell.length_c   1.000
_cell.angle_alpha   90.00
_cell.angle_beta   90.00
_cell.angle_gamma   90.00
#
_symmetry.space_group_name_H-M   'P 1'
#
loop_
_entity.id
_entity.type
_entity.pdbx_description
1 polymer ?
#
loop_
_entity_poly.entity_id
_entity_poly.type
_entity_poly.pdbx_seq_one_letter_code
_entity_poly.pdbx_strand_id
1 'polypeptide(L)' 'MRKIVWISFISALVIVNLLAFAADRFGGVYIAMPYRLAVVLSITLISCVFGGAWVLMNQADEEVPSNQKPQQPQPEKRDP' A
#
# COMPACT_ATOMS: atom_id res chain seq x y z
N MET A 1 -3.93 -8.45 3.67
CA MET A 1 -4.71 -7.51 2.83
C MET A 1 -5.96 -6.94 3.52
N ARG A 2 -6.96 -7.75 3.94
CA ARG A 2 -8.24 -7.21 4.47
C ARG A 2 -8.09 -6.25 5.65
N LYS A 3 -7.21 -6.54 6.60
CA LYS A 3 -7.02 -5.70 7.80
C LYS A 3 -6.39 -4.35 7.49
N ILE A 4 -5.38 -4.31 6.62
CA ILE A 4 -4.67 -3.07 6.24
C ILE A 4 -5.62 -2.09 5.55
N VAL A 5 -6.41 -2.56 4.59
CA VAL A 5 -7.39 -1.71 3.88
C VAL A 5 -8.46 -1.19 4.85
N TRP A 6 -8.91 -2.04 5.78
CA TRP A 6 -9.90 -1.64 6.77
C TRP A 6 -9.36 -0.59 7.76
N ILE A 7 -8.11 -0.76 8.19
CA ILE A 7 -7.43 0.20 9.07
C ILE A 7 -7.21 1.54 8.37
N SER A 8 -6.80 1.55 7.09
CA SER A 8 -6.62 2.81 6.35
C SER A 8 -7.95 3.51 6.10
N PHE A 9 -9.02 2.76 5.84
CA PHE A 9 -10.35 3.33 5.65
C PHE A 9 -10.87 3.97 6.95
N ILE A 10 -10.77 3.26 8.07
CA ILE A 10 -11.21 3.79 9.38
C ILE A 10 -10.37 5.00 9.79
N SER A 11 -9.05 4.95 9.61
CA SER A 11 -8.18 6.07 9.96
C SER A 11 -8.48 7.30 9.10
N ALA A 12 -8.69 7.13 7.79
CA ALA A 12 -9.09 8.23 6.90
C ALA A 12 -10.45 8.82 7.31
N LEU A 13 -11.42 8.00 7.68
CA LEU A 13 -12.76 8.45 8.09
C LEU A 13 -12.69 9.33 9.35
N VAL A 14 -11.89 8.93 10.33
CA VAL A 14 -11.66 9.70 11.57
C VAL A 14 -10.91 11.00 11.27
N ILE A 15 -9.77 10.92 10.57
CA ILE A 15 -8.89 12.07 10.31
C ILE A 15 -9.62 13.14 9.48
N VAL A 16 -10.32 12.76 8.41
CA VAL A 16 -11.01 13.72 7.55
C VAL A 16 -12.17 14.39 8.28
N ASN A 17 -12.91 13.66 9.14
CA ASN A 17 -13.95 14.29 9.95
C ASN A 17 -13.37 15.26 10.98
N LEU A 18 -12.25 14.91 11.62
CA LEU A 18 -11.54 15.78 12.55
C LEU A 18 -11.05 17.05 11.85
N LEU A 19 -10.44 16.92 10.67
CA LEU A 19 -9.98 18.04 9.86
C LEU A 19 -11.15 18.91 9.39
N ALA A 20 -12.26 18.31 8.97
CA ALA A 20 -13.42 19.07 8.53
C ALA A 20 -14.10 19.81 9.70
N PHE A 21 -14.11 19.22 10.89
CA PHE A 21 -14.54 19.91 12.12
C PHE A 21 -13.60 21.05 12.48
N ALA A 22 -12.28 20.85 12.38
CA ALA A 22 -11.30 21.89 12.63
C ALA A 22 -11.40 23.04 11.61
N ALA A 23 -11.58 22.74 10.32
CA ALA A 23 -11.74 23.74 9.27
C ALA A 23 -12.99 24.62 9.47
N ASP A 24 -14.09 24.01 9.92
CA ASP A 24 -15.31 24.73 10.27
C ASP A 24 -15.08 25.62 11.50
N ARG A 25 -14.43 25.07 12.55
CA ARG A 25 -14.25 25.76 13.83
C ARG A 25 -13.19 26.87 13.84
N PHE A 26 -12.08 26.68 13.13
CA PHE A 26 -10.96 27.62 13.11
C PHE A 26 -10.93 28.46 11.82
N GLY A 27 -11.44 27.93 10.71
CA GLY A 27 -11.41 28.59 9.40
C GLY A 27 -12.73 29.22 8.97
N GLY A 28 -13.85 28.90 9.64
CA GLY A 28 -15.19 29.35 9.22
C GLY A 28 -15.61 28.80 7.85
N VAL A 29 -14.97 27.74 7.38
CA VAL A 29 -15.24 27.13 6.07
C VAL A 29 -16.15 25.92 6.26
N TYR A 30 -17.41 26.06 5.83
CA TYR A 30 -18.36 24.96 5.85
C TYR A 30 -18.05 23.95 4.73
N ILE A 31 -17.56 22.78 5.13
CA ILE A 31 -17.32 21.66 4.21
C ILE A 31 -18.54 20.74 4.22
N ALA A 32 -19.27 20.73 3.11
CA ALA A 32 -20.44 19.88 2.92
C ALA A 32 -20.10 18.38 3.00
N MET A 33 -21.03 17.58 3.54
CA MET A 33 -20.90 16.13 3.69
C MET A 33 -20.44 15.37 2.43
N PRO A 34 -20.96 15.64 1.22
CA PRO A 34 -20.53 14.92 0.01
C PRO A 34 -19.04 15.09 -0.28
N TYR A 35 -18.52 16.29 -0.04
CA TYR A 35 -17.09 16.59 -0.23
C TYR A 35 -16.22 15.83 0.77
N ARG A 36 -16.66 15.73 2.04
CA ARG A 36 -15.93 14.95 3.06
C ARG A 36 -15.79 13.48 2.65
N LEU A 37 -16.86 12.87 2.14
CA LEU A 37 -16.83 11.50 1.64
C LEU A 37 -15.90 11.36 0.42
N ALA A 38 -15.95 12.30 -0.52
CA ALA A 38 -15.05 12.32 -1.67
C ALA A 38 -13.57 12.38 -1.26
N VAL A 39 -13.23 13.19 -0.24
CA VAL A 39 -11.87 13.27 0.30
C VAL A 39 -11.44 11.97 0.97
N VAL A 40 -12.29 11.37 1.80
CA VAL A 40 -12.02 10.05 2.42
C VAL A 40 -11.76 8.98 1.36
N LEU A 41 -12.61 8.91 0.33
CA LEU A 41 -12.45 7.96 -0.76
C LEU A 41 -11.17 8.19 -1.56
N SER A 42 -10.84 9.44 -1.85
CA SER A 42 -9.59 9.83 -2.53
C SER A 42 -8.36 9.34 -1.77
N ILE A 43 -8.29 9.61 -0.46
CA ILE A 43 -7.16 9.21 0.38
C ILE A 43 -7.06 7.69 0.48
N THR A 44 -8.21 7.01 0.61
CA THR A 44 -8.27 5.55 0.69
C THR A 44 -7.74 4.92 -0.61
N LEU A 45 -8.14 5.46 -1.76
CA LEU A 45 -7.73 4.96 -3.06
C LEU A 45 -6.22 5.17 -3.30
N ILE A 46 -5.70 6.35 -3.00
CA ILE A 46 -4.26 6.64 -3.05
C ILE A 46 -3.50 5.66 -2.14
N SER A 47 -3.95 5.50 -0.90
CA SER A 47 -3.33 4.56 0.05
C SER A 47 -3.35 3.12 -0.44
N CYS A 48 -4.41 2.68 -1.12
CA CYS A 48 -4.50 1.36 -1.73
C CYS A 48 -3.48 1.18 -2.86
N VAL A 49 -3.33 2.17 -3.74
CA VAL A 49 -2.38 2.12 -4.86
C VAL A 49 -0.95 2.07 -4.35
N PHE A 50 -0.57 3.00 -3.46
CA PHE A 50 0.78 3.05 -2.90
C PHE A 50 1.08 1.84 -2.01
N GLY A 51 0.13 1.44 -1.15
CA GLY A 51 0.28 0.25 -0.31
C GLY A 51 0.37 -1.04 -1.13
N GLY A 52 -0.40 -1.15 -2.22
CA GLY A 52 -0.31 -2.27 -3.16
C GLY A 52 1.04 -2.32 -3.87
N ALA A 53 1.52 -1.18 -4.38
CA ALA A 53 2.83 -1.08 -4.99
C ALA A 53 3.96 -1.46 -4.04
N TRP A 54 3.90 -1.01 -2.78
CA TRP A 54 4.88 -1.37 -1.76
C TRP A 54 4.93 -2.88 -1.52
N VAL A 55 3.77 -3.54 -1.40
CA VAL A 55 3.70 -4.99 -1.22
C VAL A 55 4.32 -5.72 -2.42
N LEU A 56 4.04 -5.28 -3.64
CA LEU A 56 4.63 -5.89 -4.84
C LEU A 56 6.14 -5.73 -4.89
N MET A 57 6.66 -4.54 -4.57
CA MET A 57 8.10 -4.28 -4.51
C MET A 57 8.78 -5.17 -3.47
N ASN A 58 8.19 -5.28 -2.28
CA ASN A 58 8.76 -6.07 -1.19
C ASN A 58 8.79 -7.56 -1.53
N GLN A 59 7.76 -8.07 -2.22
CA GLN A 59 7.75 -9.45 -2.72
C GLN A 59 8.83 -9.65 -3.78
N ALA A 60 8.98 -8.72 -4.72
CA ALA A 60 9.98 -8.78 -5.79
C ALA A 60 11.43 -8.84 -5.26
N ASP A 61 11.73 -8.11 -4.17
CA ASP A 61 13.03 -8.16 -3.49
C ASP A 61 13.28 -9.51 -2.78
N GLU A 62 12.22 -10.23 -2.40
CA GLU A 62 12.29 -11.52 -1.71
C GLU A 62 12.46 -12.70 -2.68
N GLU A 63 12.24 -12.49 -3.98
CA GLU A 63 12.41 -13.52 -5.00
C GLU A 63 13.89 -13.72 -5.34
N VAL A 64 14.47 -14.88 -4.97
CA VAL A 64 15.81 -15.27 -5.40
C VAL A 64 15.79 -15.57 -6.91
N PRO A 65 16.68 -14.98 -7.73
CA PRO A 65 16.65 -15.18 -9.17
C PRO A 65 16.84 -16.66 -9.53
N SER A 66 15.80 -17.26 -10.14
CA SER A 66 15.78 -18.65 -10.60
C SER A 66 16.85 -18.99 -11.66
N ASN A 67 17.68 -18.03 -12.08
CA ASN A 67 18.79 -18.27 -12.99
C ASN A 67 20.00 -18.95 -12.31
N GLN A 68 20.01 -19.12 -10.99
CA GLN A 68 20.90 -20.06 -10.32
C GLN A 68 20.35 -21.48 -10.43
N LYS A 69 20.50 -22.11 -11.60
CA LYS A 69 20.56 -23.59 -11.62
C LYS A 69 21.75 -23.98 -10.73
N PRO A 70 21.62 -24.92 -9.79
CA PRO A 70 22.80 -25.55 -9.21
C PRO A 70 23.60 -26.10 -10.39
N GLN A 71 24.82 -25.60 -10.58
CA GLN A 71 25.79 -26.29 -11.42
C GLN A 71 25.96 -27.66 -10.80
N GLN A 72 25.27 -28.66 -11.35
CA GLN A 72 25.57 -30.06 -11.08
C GLN A 72 27.06 -30.24 -11.41
N PRO A 73 27.89 -30.71 -10.45
CA PRO A 73 29.28 -31.01 -10.74
C PRO A 73 29.32 -31.98 -11.92
N GLN A 74 29.92 -31.56 -13.03
CA GLN A 74 30.14 -32.46 -14.16
C GLN A 74 30.98 -33.63 -13.67
N PRO A 75 30.60 -34.89 -13.96
CA PRO A 75 31.43 -36.03 -13.60
C PRO A 75 32.73 -35.92 -14.39
N GLU A 76 33.82 -35.73 -13.66
CA GLU A 76 35.18 -35.68 -14.20
C GLU A 76 35.44 -36.96 -15.00
N LYS A 77 35.61 -36.77 -16.31
CA LYS A 77 35.87 -37.83 -17.27
C LYS A 77 37.27 -38.37 -16.97
N ARG A 78 37.34 -39.52 -16.30
CA ARG A 78 38.57 -40.30 -16.18
C ARG A 78 38.82 -40.97 -17.52
N ASP A 79 39.68 -40.37 -18.33
CA ASP A 79 40.21 -40.96 -19.56
C ASP A 79 41.13 -42.18 -19.21
N PRO A 80 41.26 -43.16 -20.13
CA PRO A 80 41.55 -44.58 -19.83
C PRO A 80 42.97 -44.92 -19.40
#